data_AF-A0A0D0L8Y3-F1
#
_entry.id   AF-A0A0D0L8Y3-F1
#
_cell.length_a   1.000
_cell.length_b   1.000
_cell.length_c   1.000
_cell.angle_alpha   90.00
_cell.angle_beta   90.00
_cell.angle_gamma   90.00
#
_symmetry.space_group_name_H-M   'P 1'
#
loop_
_entity.id
_entity.type
_entity.pdbx_description
1 polymer ?
#
loop_
_entity_poly.entity_id
_entity_poly.type
_entity_poly.pdbx_seq_one_letter_code
_entity_poly.pdbx_strand_id
1 'polypeptide(L)' 'MLNRLGARAAIMMAEDDGMSTAEYAIGTIAAAAFGAVLYTVVTGDSIVTALTGIIDKALQTQV' A
#
# COMPACT_ATOMS: atom_id res chain seq x y z
N MET A 1 21.61 4.29 12.69
CA MET A 1 20.58 4.34 11.63
C MET A 1 19.18 4.56 12.19
N LEU A 2 18.73 3.75 13.15
CA LEU A 2 17.41 3.85 13.82
C LEU A 2 17.08 5.25 14.38
N ASN A 3 18.07 5.96 14.94
CA ASN A 3 17.87 7.29 15.51
C ASN A 3 17.43 8.36 14.48
N ARG A 4 17.77 8.17 13.20
CA ARG A 4 17.36 9.09 12.11
C ARG A 4 15.91 8.90 11.70
N LEU A 5 15.37 7.68 11.83
CA LEU A 5 13.97 7.38 11.55
C LEU A 5 13.07 7.95 12.64
N GLY A 6 13.47 7.79 13.91
CA GLY A 6 12.76 8.39 15.04
C GLY A 6 12.69 9.91 14.97
N ALA A 7 13.79 10.58 14.62
CA ALA A 7 13.80 12.03 14.45
C ALA A 7 12.89 12.50 13.29
N ARG A 8 12.82 11.74 12.19
CA ARG A 8 11.94 12.06 11.06
C ARG A 8 10.47 11.86 11.36
N ALA A 9 10.14 10.78 12.07
CA ALA A 9 8.78 10.54 12.53
C ALA A 9 8.32 11.64 13.51
N ALA A 10 9.20 12.06 14.43
CA ALA A 10 8.91 13.12 15.38
C ALA A 10 8.66 14.48 14.70
N ILE A 11 9.44 14.82 13.67
CA ILE A 11 9.22 16.05 12.88
C ILE A 11 7.88 15.99 12.14
N MET A 12 7.58 14.86 11.49
CA MET A 12 6.32 14.66 10.77
C MET A 12 5.09 14.75 11.69
N MET A 13 5.18 14.24 12.92
CA MET A 13 4.09 14.35 13.90
C MET A 13 3.91 15.78 14.41
N ALA A 14 4.97 16.59 14.46
CA ALA A 14 4.89 17.99 14.87
C ALA A 14 4.32 18.90 13.77
N GLU A 15 4.42 18.52 12.49
CA GLU A 15 3.80 19.22 11.37
C GLU A 15 2.26 19.07 11.34
N ASP A 16 1.72 18.04 11.99
CA ASP A 16 0.28 17.75 12.06
C ASP A 16 -0.50 18.76 12.94
N ASP A 17 0.17 19.36 13.94
CA ASP A 17 -0.41 20.28 14.95
C ASP A 17 -0.83 21.66 14.36
N GLY A 18 -0.43 21.95 13.12
CA GLY A 18 -0.77 23.19 12.39
C GLY A 18 -1.67 22.98 11.17
N MET A 19 -2.16 21.76 10.95
CA MET A 19 -2.85 21.37 9.72
C MET A 19 -4.36 21.70 9.75
N SER A 20 -4.91 22.14 8.62
CA SER A 20 -6.35 22.44 8.49
C SER A 20 -7.21 21.17 8.50
N THR A 21 -8.45 21.28 9.00
CA THR A 21 -9.45 20.19 8.96
C THR A 21 -9.69 19.64 7.54
N ALA A 22 -9.57 20.49 6.51
CA ALA A 22 -9.68 20.08 5.12
C ALA A 22 -8.52 19.18 4.68
N GLU A 23 -7.31 19.45 5.15
CA GLU A 23 -6.11 18.69 4.79
C GLU A 23 -6.15 17.28 5.40
N TYR A 24 -6.61 17.13 6.65
CA TYR A 24 -6.87 15.82 7.26
C TYR A 24 -7.92 14.99 6.48
N ALA A 25 -9.01 15.64 6.05
CA ALA A 25 -10.04 14.98 5.27
C ALA A 25 -9.48 14.51 3.91
N ILE A 26 -8.71 15.36 3.23
CA ILE A 26 -8.09 15.02 1.95
C ILE A 26 -7.07 13.88 2.12
N GLY A 27 -6.25 13.90 3.18
CA GLY A 27 -5.28 12.83 3.47
C GLY A 27 -5.96 11.47 3.64
N THR A 28 -7.09 11.43 4.35
CA THR A 28 -7.89 10.20 4.53
C THR A 28 -8.50 9.72 3.21
N ILE A 29 -9.05 10.63 2.40
CA ILE A 29 -9.62 10.32 1.09
C ILE A 29 -8.54 9.78 0.15
N ALA A 30 -7.37 10.42 0.12
CA ALA A 30 -6.23 9.99 -0.70
C ALA A 30 -5.77 8.58 -0.31
N ALA A 31 -5.65 8.30 0.99
CA ALA A 31 -5.29 6.97 1.49
C ALA A 31 -6.34 5.92 1.10
N ALA A 32 -7.63 6.22 1.26
CA ALA A 32 -8.72 5.31 0.90
C ALA A 32 -8.76 5.04 -0.62
N ALA A 33 -8.61 6.08 -1.44
CA ALA A 33 -8.58 5.95 -2.90
C ALA A 33 -7.39 5.10 -3.36
N PHE A 34 -6.21 5.31 -2.78
CA PHE A 34 -5.04 4.48 -3.07
C PHE A 34 -5.27 3.02 -2.64
N GLY A 35 -5.86 2.79 -1.47
CA GLY A 35 -6.25 1.44 -1.02
C GLY A 35 -7.22 0.75 -1.97
N ALA A 36 -8.21 1.48 -2.49
CA ALA A 36 -9.15 0.96 -3.48
C ALA A 36 -8.43 0.55 -4.78
N VAL A 37 -7.51 1.39 -5.28
CA VAL A 37 -6.68 1.04 -6.44
C VAL A 37 -5.86 -0.22 -6.18
N LEU A 38 -5.16 -0.30 -5.05
CA LEU A 38 -4.38 -1.50 -4.69
C LEU A 38 -5.24 -2.76 -4.60
N TYR A 39 -6.43 -2.66 -4.00
CA TYR A 39 -7.38 -3.76 -3.95
C TYR A 39 -7.72 -4.24 -5.37
N THR A 40 -8.12 -3.33 -6.26
CA THR A 40 -8.47 -3.68 -7.64
C THR A 40 -7.32 -4.31 -8.41
N VAL A 41 -6.07 -3.88 -8.18
CA VAL A 41 -4.89 -4.48 -8.82
C VAL A 41 -4.69 -5.90 -8.32
N VAL A 42 -4.72 -6.12 -7.01
CA VAL A 42 -4.47 -7.43 -6.40
C VAL A 42 -5.58 -8.42 -6.69
N THR A 43 -6.83 -7.96 -6.75
CA THR A 43 -7.98 -8.81 -7.09
C THR A 43 -8.29 -8.86 -8.59
N GLY A 44 -7.46 -8.23 -9.42
CA GLY A 44 -7.65 -8.23 -10.87
C GLY A 44 -7.34 -9.60 -11.48
N ASP A 45 -8.06 -9.93 -12.56
CA ASP A 45 -7.94 -11.21 -13.26
C ASP A 45 -6.50 -11.52 -13.69
N SER A 46 -5.71 -10.50 -14.01
CA SER A 46 -4.32 -10.65 -14.45
C SER A 46 -3.40 -11.22 -13.36
N ILE A 47 -3.55 -10.78 -12.10
CA ILE A 47 -2.75 -11.25 -10.97
C ILE A 47 -3.14 -12.67 -10.59
N VAL A 48 -4.45 -12.93 -10.49
CA VAL A 48 -4.97 -14.27 -10.18
C VAL A 48 -4.50 -15.27 -11.25
N THR A 49 -4.68 -14.93 -12.54
CA THR A 49 -4.23 -15.77 -13.67
C THR A 49 -2.72 -16.01 -13.64
N ALA A 50 -1.92 -14.97 -13.37
CA ALA A 50 -0.47 -15.11 -13.28
C ALA A 50 -0.04 -16.04 -12.15
N LEU A 51 -0.63 -15.90 -10.95
CA LEU A 51 -0.35 -16.76 -9.81
C LEU A 51 -0.79 -18.21 -10.08
N THR A 52 -1.99 -18.41 -10.63
CA THR A 52 -2.47 -19.73 -11.04
C THR A 52 -1.53 -20.37 -12.05
N GLY A 53 -1.08 -19.64 -13.07
CA GLY A 53 -0.14 -20.15 -14.06
C GLY A 53 1.23 -20.53 -13.48
N ILE A 54 1.72 -19.79 -12.48
CA ILE A 54 2.95 -20.15 -11.75
C ILE A 54 2.75 -21.47 -10.98
N ILE A 55 1.62 -21.63 -10.30
CA ILE A 55 1.27 -22.85 -9.55
C ILE A 55 1.14 -24.04 -10.50
N ASP A 56 0.38 -23.89 -11.58
CA ASP A 56 0.19 -24.95 -12.58
C ASP A 56 1.52 -25.41 -13.18
N LYS A 57 2.41 -24.47 -13.53
CA LYS A 57 3.75 -24.80 -14.02
C LYS A 57 4.59 -25.55 -12.98
N ALA A 58 4.49 -25.17 -11.70
CA ALA A 58 5.18 -25.85 -10.62
C ALA A 58 4.67 -27.28 -10.42
N LEU A 59 3.34 -27.49 -10.55
CA LEU A 59 2.72 -28.81 -10.44
C LEU A 59 3.01 -29.71 -11.64
N GLN A 60 3.10 -29.16 -12.84
CA GLN A 60 3.45 -29.90 -14.07
C GLN A 60 4.92 -30.34 -14.13
N THR A 61 5.80 -29.74 -13.31
CA THR A 61 7.23 -30.11 -13.26
C THR A 61 7.50 -31.37 -12.39
N GLN A 62 6.45 -32.05 -11.91
CA GLN A 62 6.55 -33.37 -11.28
C GLN A 62 6.05 -34.47 -12.22
N VAL A 63 6.83 -34.79 -13.25
CA VAL A 63 6.93 -36.11 -13.92
C VAL A 63 8.18 -36.14 -14.79
#